data_AF-A0A5D0NQM4-F1
#
_entry.id   AF-A0A5D0NQM4-F1
#
_cell.length_a   1.000
_cell.length_b   1.000
_cell.length_c   1.000
_cell.angle_alpha   90.00
_cell.angle_beta   90.00
_cell.angle_gamma   90.00
#
_symmetry.space_group_name_H-M   'P 1'
#
loop_
_entity.id
_entity.type
_entity.pdbx_description
1 polymer ?
#
loop_
_entity_poly.entity_id
_entity_poly.type
_entity_poly.pdbx_seq_one_letter_code
_entity_poly.pdbx_strand_id
1 'polypeptide(L)' 'MTEDDDDRRDRLREIEQSLDRLRADLVPPREDAGDNIDSAQNLTAREEIAGQIELLEYERDRLRTALGLT' A
#
# COMPACT_ATOMS: atom_id res chain seq x y z
N MET A 1 -20.12 20.28 4.67
CA MET A 1 -19.39 19.02 4.47
C MET A 1 -20.43 18.06 3.97
N THR A 2 -20.34 17.74 2.68
CA THR A 2 -21.24 16.86 1.96
C THR A 2 -20.89 15.41 2.31
N GLU A 3 -21.87 14.50 2.32
CA GLU A 3 -21.66 13.04 2.54
C GLU A 3 -20.47 12.49 1.74
N ASP A 4 -20.28 13.03 0.52
CA ASP A 4 -19.18 12.76 -0.40
C ASP A 4 -17.75 13.01 0.17
N ASP A 5 -17.57 13.95 1.09
CA ASP A 5 -16.27 14.22 1.74
C ASP A 5 -15.98 13.25 2.89
N ASP A 6 -17.02 12.80 3.59
CA ASP A 6 -16.86 11.82 4.65
C ASP A 6 -16.57 10.42 4.06
N ASP A 7 -17.24 10.05 2.96
CA ASP A 7 -16.91 8.85 2.18
C ASP A 7 -15.46 8.86 1.68
N ARG A 8 -14.98 10.01 1.17
CA ARG A 8 -13.58 10.17 0.74
C ARG A 8 -12.59 9.99 1.89
N ARG A 9 -12.94 10.44 3.10
CA ARG A 9 -12.08 10.30 4.29
C ARG A 9 -12.04 8.87 4.80
N ASP A 10 -13.17 8.19 4.77
CA ASP A 10 -13.24 6.79 5.14
C ASP A 10 -12.43 5.94 4.16
N ARG A 11 -12.58 6.20 2.85
CA ARG A 11 -11.74 5.58 1.81
C ARG A 11 -10.26 5.89 2.00
N LEU A 12 -9.90 7.14 2.31
CA LEU A 12 -8.52 7.53 2.59
C LEU A 12 -7.94 6.73 3.77
N ARG A 13 -8.71 6.56 4.85
CA ARG A 13 -8.29 5.78 6.02
C ARG A 13 -8.08 4.30 5.70
N GLU A 14 -8.91 3.71 4.84
CA GLU A 14 -8.74 2.32 4.38
C GLU A 14 -7.47 2.14 3.56
N ILE A 15 -7.19 3.08 2.65
CA ILE A 15 -5.98 3.07 1.82
C ILE A 15 -4.74 3.19 2.70
N GLU A 16 -4.74 4.10 3.68
CA GLU A 16 -3.61 4.28 4.60
C GLU A 16 -3.34 3.02 5.43
N GLN A 17 -4.38 2.35 5.94
CA GLN A 17 -4.23 1.06 6.62
C GLN A 17 -3.70 -0.05 5.69
N SER A 18 -4.14 -0.08 4.43
CA SER A 18 -3.68 -1.08 3.47
C SER A 18 -2.22 -0.86 3.10
N LEU A 19 -1.82 0.41 2.90
CA LEU A 19 -0.43 0.78 2.65
C LEU A 19 0.49 0.39 3.81
N ASP A 20 0.04 0.58 5.06
CA ASP A 20 0.81 0.18 6.24
C ASP A 20 1.09 -1.34 6.25
N ARG A 21 0.06 -2.15 6.00
CA ARG A 21 0.18 -3.62 5.92
C ARG A 21 1.10 -4.05 4.78
N LEU A 22 0.89 -3.54 3.57
CA LEU A 22 1.70 -3.92 2.40
C LEU A 22 3.17 -3.53 2.56
N ARG A 23 3.45 -2.38 3.19
CA ARG A 23 4.81 -1.96 3.49
C ARG A 23 5.46 -2.83 4.56
N ALA A 24 4.70 -3.31 5.54
CA ALA A 24 5.19 -4.29 6.51
C ALA A 24 5.54 -5.62 5.82
N ASP A 25 4.73 -6.07 4.86
CA ASP A 25 4.97 -7.31 4.10
C ASP A 25 6.22 -7.24 3.19
N LEU A 26 6.59 -6.04 2.70
CA LEU A 26 7.85 -5.85 1.97
C LEU A 26 9.10 -6.00 2.85
N VAL A 27 8.97 -5.73 4.15
CA VAL A 27 10.07 -5.90 5.10
C VAL A 27 10.14 -7.39 5.44
N PRO A 28 11.17 -8.13 4.97
CA PRO A 28 11.27 -9.54 5.31
C PRO A 28 11.30 -9.69 6.84
N PRO A 29 10.56 -10.65 7.42
CA PRO A 29 10.82 -11.12 8.77
C PRO A 29 12.32 -11.46 8.85
N ARG A 30 12.99 -11.03 9.93
CA ARG A 30 14.41 -11.35 10.15
C ARG A 30 14.53 -12.86 10.42
N GLU A 31 14.58 -13.69 9.39
CA GLU A 31 14.95 -15.10 9.50
C GLU A 31 15.42 -15.63 8.14
N ASP A 32 16.41 -16.52 8.21
CA ASP A 32 17.41 -16.83 7.19
C ASP A 32 16.89 -17.10 5.77
N ALA A 33 17.49 -16.40 4.79
CA ALA A 33 17.25 -16.63 3.37
C ALA A 33 17.87 -17.97 2.92
N GLY A 34 17.10 -19.04 3.06
CA GLY A 34 17.36 -20.33 2.42
C GLY A 34 16.82 -20.36 0.99
N ASP A 35 17.63 -20.90 0.08
CA ASP A 35 17.33 -21.32 -1.30
C ASP A 35 17.03 -20.26 -2.41
N ASN A 36 17.56 -20.51 -3.62
CA ASN A 36 17.46 -19.62 -4.79
C ASN A 36 16.07 -19.65 -5.45
N ILE A 37 15.33 -20.76 -5.32
CA ILE A 37 13.94 -20.87 -5.81
C ILE A 37 13.02 -19.99 -4.95
N ASP A 38 13.23 -20.00 -3.63
CA ASP A 38 12.53 -19.12 -2.68
C ASP A 38 12.86 -17.65 -2.98
N SER A 39 14.08 -17.36 -3.41
CA SER A 39 14.52 -16.00 -3.77
C SER A 39 13.76 -15.42 -4.99
N ALA A 40 13.49 -16.21 -6.04
CA ALA A 40 12.78 -15.75 -7.23
C ALA A 40 11.28 -15.56 -6.97
N GLN A 41 10.65 -16.48 -6.24
CA GLN A 41 9.25 -16.34 -5.82
C GLN A 41 9.06 -15.15 -4.87
N ASN A 42 10.02 -14.93 -3.97
CA ASN A 42 10.06 -13.78 -3.07
C ASN A 42 10.22 -12.47 -3.87
N LEU A 43 11.04 -12.45 -4.93
CA LEU A 43 11.16 -11.28 -5.80
C LEU A 43 9.84 -10.94 -6.51
N THR A 44 9.20 -11.93 -7.15
CA THR A 44 7.90 -11.69 -7.83
C THR A 44 6.83 -11.21 -6.86
N ALA A 45 6.72 -11.82 -5.68
CA ALA A 45 5.77 -11.37 -4.66
C ALA A 45 6.05 -9.93 -4.19
N ARG A 46 7.32 -9.54 -4.05
CA ARG A 46 7.70 -8.16 -3.72
C ARG A 46 7.35 -7.17 -4.82
N GLU A 47 7.54 -7.53 -6.08
CA GLU A 47 7.18 -6.68 -7.22
C GLU A 47 5.66 -6.48 -7.30
N GLU A 48 4.87 -7.53 -7.04
CA GLU A 48 3.40 -7.44 -6.96
C GLU A 48 2.95 -6.50 -5.84
N ILE A 49 3.55 -6.63 -4.65
CA ILE A 49 3.27 -5.75 -3.51
C ILE A 49 3.67 -4.30 -3.83
N ALA A 50 4.83 -4.09 -4.46
CA ALA A 50 5.30 -2.76 -4.86
C ALA A 50 4.33 -2.09 -5.85
N GLY A 51 3.84 -2.83 -6.85
CA GLY A 51 2.83 -2.33 -7.78
C GLY A 51 1.51 -1.98 -7.10
N GLN A 52 1.06 -2.77 -6.12
CA GLN A 52 -0.13 -2.45 -5.33
C GLN A 52 0.06 -1.18 -4.49
N ILE A 53 1.23 -1.00 -3.89
CA ILE A 53 1.58 0.21 -3.14
C ILE A 53 1.51 1.44 -4.06
N GLU A 54 2.12 1.40 -5.24
CA GLU A 54 2.12 2.52 -6.18
C GLU A 54 0.70 2.97 -6.54
N LEU A 55 -0.19 2.03 -6.86
CA LEU A 55 -1.59 2.31 -7.17
C LEU A 55 -2.33 2.96 -6.00
N LEU A 56 -2.13 2.44 -4.79
CA LEU A 56 -2.75 2.97 -3.58
C LEU A 56 -2.19 4.35 -3.19
N GLU A 57 -0.90 4.60 -3.41
CA GLU A 57 -0.30 5.91 -3.18
C GLU A 57 -0.82 6.96 -4.15
N TYR A 58 -1.03 6.60 -5.41
CA TYR A 58 -1.69 7.46 -6.39
C TYR A 58 -3.14 7.79 -5.99
N GLU A 59 -3.92 6.79 -5.57
CA GLU A 59 -5.30 7.01 -5.10
C GLU A 59 -5.34 7.88 -3.85
N ARG A 60 -4.43 7.63 -2.89
CA ARG A 60 -4.25 8.45 -1.68
C ARG A 60 -4.00 9.92 -2.04
N ASP A 61 -3.06 10.18 -2.95
CA ASP A 61 -2.71 11.55 -3.35
C ASP A 61 -3.89 12.26 -4.01
N ARG A 62 -4.62 11.57 -4.89
CA ARG A 62 -5.85 12.07 -5.51
C ARG A 62 -6.91 12.43 -4.46
N LEU A 63 -7.13 11.57 -3.47
CA LEU A 63 -8.12 11.81 -2.40
C LEU A 63 -7.71 12.98 -1.50
N ARG A 64 -6.42 13.07 -1.14
CA ARG A 64 -5.90 14.20 -0.35
C ARG A 64 -6.08 15.51 -1.09
N THR A 65 -5.78 15.54 -2.39
CA THR A 65 -6.02 16.71 -3.25
C THR A 65 -7.51 17.08 -3.29
N ALA A 66 -8.40 16.11 -3.48
CA ALA A 66 -9.85 16.34 -3.51
C ALA A 66 -10.39 16.89 -2.17
N LEU A 67 -9.77 16.50 -1.05
CA LEU A 67 -10.11 16.96 0.31
C LEU A 67 -9.37 18.24 0.73
N GLY A 68 -8.46 18.77 -0.09
CA GLY A 68 -7.62 19.94 0.24
C GLY A 68 -6.61 19.70 1.37
N LEU A 69 -6.11 18.47 1.51
CA LEU A 69 -5.14 18.02 2.53
C LEU A 69 -3.67 18.03 2.06
N THR A 70 -3.44 18.51 0.84
CA THR A 70 -2.14 18.67 0.16
C THR A 70 -2.18 20.00 -0.57
#